data_AF-A0AAJ4ZDT5-F1
#
_entry.id   AF-A0AAJ4ZDT5-F1
#
_cell.length_a   1.000
_cell.length_b   1.000
_cell.length_c   1.000
_cell.angle_alpha   90.00
_cell.angle_beta   90.00
_cell.angle_gamma   90.00
#
_symmetry.space_group_name_H-M   'P 1'
#
loop_
_entity.id
_entity.type
_entity.pdbx_description
1 polymer ?
#
loop_
_entity_poly.entity_id
_entity_poly.type
_entity_poly.pdbx_seq_one_letter_code
_entity_poly.pdbx_strand_id
1 'polypeptide(L)'
;MDVFSLRSQLIEDYSQFASSFTSIRAEDIRSGVHAAYDGGRYWPEPLIQINPRYRQGRSTQQLAATNELLAATAALFPIDLYRRSRSPPEARVT
;
A
#
# COMPACT_ATOMS: atom_id res chain seq x y z
N MET A 1 -14.68 3.98 -5.13
CA MET A 1 -13.24 4.20 -5.31
C MET A 1 -12.65 2.84 -5.64
N ASP A 2 -12.22 2.65 -6.89
CA ASP A 2 -11.75 1.36 -7.39
C ASP A 2 -10.25 1.23 -7.10
N VAL A 3 -9.92 0.36 -6.15
CA VAL A 3 -8.54 0.08 -5.73
C VAL A 3 -7.67 -0.44 -6.89
N PHE A 4 -8.28 -1.09 -7.88
CA PHE A 4 -7.59 -1.59 -9.05
C PHE A 4 -7.26 -0.46 -10.04
N SER A 5 -8.18 0.50 -10.21
CA SER A 5 -7.93 1.70 -11.03
C SER A 5 -6.82 2.58 -10.44
N LEU A 6 -6.83 2.80 -9.12
CA LEU A 6 -5.76 3.54 -8.43
C LEU A 6 -4.41 2.85 -8.59
N ARG A 7 -4.37 1.51 -8.52
CA ARG A 7 -3.15 0.73 -8.77
C ARG A 7 -2.63 0.95 -10.18
N SER A 8 -3.48 0.83 -11.20
CA SER A 8 -3.05 0.95 -12.59
C SER A 8 -2.41 2.32 -12.84
N GLN A 9 -3.04 3.38 -12.35
CA GLN A 9 -2.48 4.74 -12.42
C GLN A 9 -1.15 4.86 -11.66
N LEU A 10 -1.06 4.32 -10.46
CA LEU A 10 0.17 4.39 -9.66
C LEU A 10 1.35 3.66 -10.32
N ILE A 11 1.11 2.49 -10.91
CA ILE A 11 2.14 1.72 -11.63
C ILE A 11 2.61 2.49 -12.87
N GLU A 12 1.67 3.08 -13.62
CA GLU A 12 1.97 3.88 -14.79
C GLU A 12 2.85 5.10 -14.42
N ASP A 13 2.44 5.88 -13.43
CA ASP A 13 3.18 7.06 -12.96
C ASP A 13 4.60 6.70 -12.48
N TYR A 14 4.74 5.61 -11.72
CA TYR A 14 6.04 5.14 -11.25
C TYR A 14 6.92 4.60 -12.39
N SER A 15 6.33 3.94 -13.39
CA SER A 15 7.07 3.44 -14.56
C SER A 15 7.66 4.58 -15.39
N GLN A 16 6.88 5.65 -15.59
CA GLN A 16 7.32 6.85 -16.30
C GLN A 16 8.40 7.58 -15.51
N PHE A 17 8.23 7.70 -14.19
CA PHE A 17 9.24 8.28 -13.32
C PHE A 17 10.56 7.50 -13.37
N ALA A 18 10.53 6.17 -13.20
CA ALA A 18 11.74 5.34 -13.19
C ALA A 18 12.50 5.35 -14.52
N SER A 19 11.78 5.39 -15.65
CA SER A 19 12.37 5.47 -16.99
C SER A 19 12.91 6.86 -17.35
N SER A 20 12.45 7.92 -16.67
CA SER A 20 12.86 9.30 -16.97
C SER A 20 14.29 9.65 -16.53
N PHE A 21 14.92 8.88 -15.64
CA PHE A 21 16.23 9.22 -15.06
C PHE A 21 17.41 8.95 -15.99
N THR A 22 17.28 8.03 -16.95
CA THR A 22 18.42 7.59 -17.77
C THR A 22 18.04 7.53 -19.25
N SER A 23 18.66 8.39 -20.06
CA SER A 23 18.52 8.33 -21.52
C SER A 23 19.47 7.27 -22.10
N ILE A 24 18.91 6.16 -22.56
CA ILE A 24 19.67 5.08 -23.20
C ILE A 24 19.89 5.43 -24.67
N ARG A 25 21.15 5.65 -25.07
CA ARG A 25 21.53 5.98 -26.47
C ARG A 25 21.67 4.77 -27.39
N ALA A 26 21.93 3.59 -26.83
CA ALA A 26 22.08 2.35 -27.58
C ALA A 26 20.70 1.70 -27.80
N GLU A 27 20.34 1.48 -29.06
CA GLU A 27 18.98 1.05 -29.45
C GLU A 27 18.67 -0.40 -29.03
N ASP A 28 19.69 -1.26 -29.04
CA ASP A 28 19.63 -2.64 -28.55
C ASP A 28 19.31 -2.72 -27.05
N ILE A 29 19.95 -1.86 -26.26
CA ILE A 29 19.70 -1.79 -24.81
C ILE A 29 18.33 -1.15 -24.55
N ARG A 30 17.97 -0.10 -25.28
CA ARG A 30 16.69 0.59 -25.14
C ARG A 30 15.50 -0.35 -25.38
N SER A 31 15.55 -1.11 -26.47
CA SER A 31 14.50 -2.07 -26.82
C SER A 31 14.37 -3.19 -25.78
N GLY A 32 15.49 -3.72 -25.28
CA GLY A 32 15.49 -4.71 -24.20
C GLY A 32 14.89 -4.20 -22.88
N VAL A 33 15.21 -2.95 -22.51
CA VAL A 33 14.66 -2.33 -21.31
C VAL A 33 13.16 -2.08 -21.46
N HIS A 34 12.70 -1.53 -22.59
CA HIS A 34 11.26 -1.35 -22.84
C HIS A 34 10.49 -2.66 -22.76
N ALA A 35 10.98 -3.71 -23.42
CA ALA A 35 10.34 -5.04 -23.38
C ALA A 35 10.24 -5.60 -21.95
N ALA A 36 11.22 -5.33 -21.09
CA ALA A 36 11.20 -5.76 -19.69
C ALA A 36 10.21 -4.97 -18.82
N TYR A 37 10.04 -3.66 -19.08
CA TYR A 37 9.03 -2.84 -18.42
C TYR A 37 7.61 -3.23 -18.87
N ASP A 38 7.39 -3.38 -20.19
CA ASP A 38 6.10 -3.77 -20.77
C ASP A 38 5.68 -5.19 -20.34
N GLY A 39 6.66 -6.09 -20.16
CA GLY A 39 6.43 -7.44 -19.66
C GLY A 39 6.09 -7.53 -18.17
N GLY A 40 5.99 -6.40 -17.44
CA GLY A 40 5.68 -6.39 -16.01
C GLY A 40 6.74 -7.07 -15.13
N ARG A 41 7.96 -7.28 -15.64
CA ARG A 41 9.05 -7.99 -14.95
C ARG A 41 9.40 -7.35 -13.60
N TYR A 42 9.31 -6.02 -13.54
CA TYR A 42 9.62 -5.22 -12.35
C TYR A 42 8.38 -4.87 -11.52
N TRP A 43 7.18 -5.19 -12.02
CA TRP A 43 5.89 -4.88 -11.40
C TRP A 43 5.04 -6.16 -11.26
N PRO A 44 5.53 -7.17 -10.49
CA PRO A 44 4.75 -8.37 -10.27
C PRO A 44 3.39 -8.00 -9.66
N GLU A 45 2.37 -8.80 -9.95
CA GLU A 45 1.04 -8.57 -9.41
C GLU A 45 1.11 -8.47 -7.88
N PRO A 46 0.68 -7.34 -7.28
CA PRO A 46 0.81 -7.16 -5.85
C PRO A 46 -0.01 -8.25 -5.19
N LEU A 47 0.58 -8.92 -4.20
CA LEU A 47 -0.15 -9.77 -3.28
C LEU A 47 -1.10 -8.88 -2.48
N ILE A 48 -2.31 -8.66 -3.01
CA ILE A 48 -3.42 -8.02 -2.29
C ILE A 48 -3.93 -9.04 -1.27
N GLN A 49 -3.17 -9.21 -0.19
CA GLN A 49 -3.67 -9.90 0.99
C GLN A 49 -4.57 -8.93 1.75
N ILE A 50 -5.89 -9.11 1.65
CA ILE A 50 -6.82 -8.57 2.64
C ILE A 50 -6.39 -9.18 3.98
N ASN A 51 -5.73 -8.40 4.83
CA ASN A 51 -5.25 -8.89 6.11
C ASN A 51 -6.46 -9.05 7.05
N PRO A 52 -7.04 -10.26 7.19
CA PRO A 52 -8.31 -10.46 7.90
C PRO A 52 -8.13 -10.30 9.41
N ARG A 53 -6.88 -10.09 9.86
CA ARG A 53 -6.53 -9.90 11.27
C ARG A 53 -6.80 -8.47 11.74
N TYR A 54 -7.22 -7.53 10.89
CA TYR A 54 -7.61 -6.20 11.33
C TYR A 54 -9.14 -6.07 11.38
N ARG A 55 -9.65 -5.67 12.55
CA ARG A 55 -11.06 -5.32 12.74
C ARG A 55 -11.18 -3.82 12.98
N GLN A 56 -12.33 -3.23 12.68
CA GLN A 56 -12.61 -1.86 13.11
C GLN A 56 -12.42 -1.76 14.62
N GLY A 57 -11.65 -0.74 15.02
CA GLY A 57 -11.34 -0.37 16.39
C GLY A 57 -12.09 0.90 16.79
N ARG A 58 -11.57 1.59 17.81
CA ARG A 58 -12.11 2.88 18.26
C ARG A 58 -11.66 4.01 17.33
N SER A 59 -12.47 5.05 17.19
CA SER A 59 -12.07 6.25 16.44
C SER A 59 -11.10 7.12 17.27
N THR A 60 -10.38 8.03 16.60
CA THR A 60 -9.51 9.00 17.29
C THR A 60 -10.28 9.88 18.27
N GLN A 61 -11.53 10.22 18.00
CA GLN A 61 -12.40 10.98 18.91
C GLN A 61 -12.77 10.16 20.16
N GLN A 62 -13.03 8.87 19.99
CA GLN A 62 -13.32 7.99 21.13
C GLN A 62 -12.10 7.84 22.04
N LEU A 63 -10.89 7.84 21.49
CA LEU A 63 -9.65 7.83 22.29
C LEU A 63 -9.36 9.16 22.96
N ALA A 64 -9.70 10.28 22.33
CA ALA A 64 -9.59 11.60 22.95
C ALA A 64 -10.58 11.76 24.12
N ALA A 65 -11.79 11.20 24.00
CA ALA A 65 -12.77 11.18 25.07
C ALA A 65 -12.32 10.34 26.30
N THR A 66 -11.50 9.30 26.09
CA THR A 66 -10.91 8.50 27.19
C THR A 66 -9.57 9.03 27.69
N ASN A 67 -9.13 10.18 27.19
CA ASN A 67 -7.83 10.80 27.49
C ASN A 67 -6.62 9.91 27.14
N GLU A 68 -6.81 8.92 26.26
CA GLU A 68 -5.76 8.05 25.71
C GLU A 68 -5.06 8.70 24.51
N LEU A 69 -5.71 9.68 23.88
CA LEU A 69 -5.19 10.47 22.76
C LEU A 69 -5.37 11.96 23.05
N LEU A 70 -4.39 12.78 22.64
CA LEU A 70 -4.52 14.23 22.71
C LEU A 70 -5.68 14.71 21.82
N ALA A 71 -6.52 15.59 22.35
CA ALA A 71 -7.67 16.14 21.62
C ALA A 71 -7.25 16.86 20.32
N ALA A 72 -6.09 17.55 20.33
CA ALA A 72 -5.54 18.19 19.14
C ALA A 72 -5.23 17.17 18.02
N THR A 73 -4.72 15.99 18.37
CA THR A 73 -4.44 14.92 17.41
C THR A 73 -5.73 14.35 16.82
N ALA A 74 -6.78 14.18 17.63
CA ALA A 74 -8.09 13.74 17.14
C ALA A 74 -8.77 14.78 16.24
N ALA A 75 -8.53 16.08 16.49
CA ALA A 75 -9.04 17.16 15.65
C ALA A 75 -8.37 17.20 14.27
N LEU A 76 -7.06 16.93 14.21
CA LEU A 76 -6.31 16.88 12.95
C LEU A 76 -6.59 15.60 12.14
N PHE A 77 -6.86 14.48 12.82
CA PHE A 77 -7.07 13.17 12.19
C PHE A 77 -8.39 12.54 12.62
N PRO A 78 -9.54 12.97 12.07
CA PRO A 78 -10.84 12.41 12.40
C PRO A 78 -11.08 11.08 11.66
N ILE A 79 -10.34 10.04 12.04
CA ILE A 79 -10.32 8.75 11.35
C ILE A 79 -10.73 7.59 12.27
N ASP A 80 -11.26 6.53 11.65
CA ASP A 80 -11.47 5.24 12.30
C ASP A 80 -10.17 4.45 12.35
N LEU A 81 -9.85 3.91 13.51
CA LEU A 81 -8.65 3.09 13.68
C LEU A 81 -8.99 1.62 13.52
N TYR A 82 -7.99 0.82 13.12
CA TYR A 82 -8.11 -0.63 13.05
C TYR A 82 -7.35 -1.28 14.20
N ARG A 83 -7.96 -2.27 14.81
CA ARG A 83 -7.37 -3.11 15.86
C ARG A 83 -6.92 -4.43 15.26
N ARG A 84 -5.66 -4.79 15.52
CA ARG A 84 -5.18 -6.15 15.30
C ARG A 84 -5.94 -7.13 16.22
N SER A 85 -6.63 -8.09 15.61
CA SER A 85 -7.16 -9.29 16.24
C SER A 85 -5.99 -10.06 16.83
N ARG A 86 -5.88 -10.07 18.16
CA ARG A 86 -5.02 -11.01 18.87
C ARG A 86 -5.69 -12.38 18.78
N SER A 87 -5.12 -13.30 17.99
CA SER A 87 -5.40 -14.73 18.17
C SER A 87 -4.88 -15.17 19.56
N PRO A 88 -5.48 -16.17 20.22
CA PRO A 88 -4.91 -16.77 21.43
C PRO A 88 -3.52 -17.36 21.12
N PRO A 89 -2.70 -17.68 22.14
CA PRO A 89 -1.44 -18.38 21.90
C PRO A 89 -1.74 -19.78 21.35
N GLU A 90 -1.06 -20.12 20.26
CA GLU A 90 -0.85 -21.47 19.72
C GLU A 90 -2.05 -22.34 19.35
N ALA A 91 -2.23 -22.59 18.05
CA ALA A 91 -2.76 -23.85 17.56
C ALA A 91 -1.81 -24.37 16.46
N ARG A 92 -1.04 -25.37 16.89
CA ARG A 92 -0.09 -26.28 16.24
C ARG A 92 -0.05 -26.34 14.70
N VAL A 93 1.20 -26.40 14.23
CA VAL A 93 1.66 -27.02 12.99
C VAL A 93 1.03 -28.40 12.80
N THR A 94 0.47 -28.66 11.62
CA THR A 94 0.57 -29.95 10.92
C THR A 94 0.56 -29.66 9.43
#